data_AF-A0A9E4Z6P5-F1
#
_entry.id   AF-A0A9E4Z6P5-F1
#
_cell.length_a   1.000
_cell.length_b   1.000
_cell.length_c   1.000
_cell.angle_alpha   90.00
_cell.angle_beta   90.00
_cell.angle_gamma   90.00
#
_symmetry.space_group_name_H-M   'P 1'
#
loop_
_entity.id
_entity.type
_entity.pdbx_description
1 polymer ?
#
loop_
_entity_poly.entity_id
_entity_poly.type
_entity_poly.pdbx_seq_one_letter_code
_entity_poly.pdbx_strand_id
1 'polypeptide(L)'
;MVTTINDDMFSPEVIQDPYRYYGRIRDEDPVHWNELYELWVITRHDDLVWMTRNHEQFSNAVMANDPRPAYPAINESDNELYEYTRAYQADM
;
A
#
# COMPACT_ATOMS: atom_id res chain seq x y z
N MET A 1 9.32 23.83 9.67
CA MET A 1 7.93 23.62 9.20
C MET A 1 7.81 22.14 8.92
N VAL A 2 6.86 21.44 9.52
CA VAL A 2 6.58 20.05 9.12
C VAL A 2 5.87 20.15 7.78
N THR A 3 6.56 19.83 6.70
CA THR A 3 5.94 19.74 5.38
C THR A 3 5.00 18.53 5.42
N THR A 4 3.74 18.67 5.04
CA THR A 4 2.83 17.53 4.98
C THR A 4 3.41 16.46 4.02
N ILE A 5 3.31 15.18 4.39
CA ILE A 5 3.60 14.06 3.47
C ILE A 5 2.52 14.09 2.38
N ASN A 6 2.89 13.82 1.13
CA ASN A 6 1.91 13.70 0.05
C ASN A 6 1.29 12.30 0.12
N ASP A 7 -0.02 12.19 0.30
CA ASP A 7 -0.67 10.88 0.41
C ASP A 7 -0.89 10.20 -0.94
N ASP A 8 -0.76 10.92 -2.06
CA ASP A 8 -0.80 10.27 -3.37
C ASP A 8 0.54 9.61 -3.73
N MET A 9 0.74 8.38 -3.26
CA MET A 9 1.92 7.55 -3.54
C MET A 9 2.01 7.03 -4.99
N PHE A 10 0.98 7.25 -5.81
CA PHE A 10 0.94 6.87 -7.22
C PHE A 10 0.99 8.09 -8.15
N SER A 11 1.27 9.29 -7.62
CA SER A 11 1.44 10.48 -8.44
C SER A 11 2.64 10.33 -9.39
N PRO A 12 2.64 11.01 -10.56
CA PRO A 12 3.77 10.95 -11.49
C PRO A 12 5.11 11.28 -10.85
N GLU A 13 5.12 12.25 -9.92
CA GLU A 13 6.33 12.67 -9.19
C GLU A 13 6.84 11.58 -8.25
N VAL A 14 5.95 10.87 -7.55
CA VAL A 14 6.34 9.75 -6.68
C VAL A 14 6.82 8.56 -7.50
N ILE A 15 6.14 8.24 -8.61
CA ILE A 15 6.56 7.18 -9.53
C ILE A 15 7.94 7.49 -10.12
N GLN A 16 8.23 8.76 -10.40
CA GLN A 16 9.51 9.19 -10.97
C GLN A 16 10.68 9.07 -9.97
N ASP A 17 10.45 9.31 -8.67
CA ASP A 17 11.48 9.23 -7.62
C ASP A 17 10.94 8.61 -6.31
N PRO A 18 10.64 7.30 -6.31
CA PRO A 18 9.99 6.65 -5.18
C PRO A 18 10.92 6.55 -3.97
N TYR A 19 12.24 6.46 -4.18
CA TYR A 19 13.21 6.38 -3.09
C TYR A 19 13.26 7.67 -2.28
N ARG A 20 13.17 8.83 -2.92
CA ARG A 20 13.08 10.10 -2.22
C ARG A 20 11.78 10.22 -1.43
N TYR A 21 10.67 9.84 -2.03
CA TYR A 21 9.36 9.87 -1.39
C TYR A 21 9.31 8.95 -0.15
N TYR A 22 9.56 7.65 -0.32
CA TYR A 22 9.54 6.69 0.78
C TYR A 22 10.71 6.87 1.76
N GLY A 23 11.83 7.44 1.33
CA GLY A 23 12.93 7.84 2.21
C GLY A 23 12.48 8.91 3.21
N ARG A 24 11.74 9.90 2.73
CA ARG A 24 11.16 10.94 3.59
C ARG A 24 10.19 10.39 4.63
N ILE A 25 9.29 9.50 4.23
CA ILE A 25 8.37 8.82 5.16
C ILE A 25 9.16 8.03 6.22
N ARG A 26 10.19 7.30 5.80
CA ARG A 26 11.04 6.50 6.71
C ARG A 26 11.76 7.34 7.77
N ASP A 27 12.17 8.55 7.41
CA ASP A 27 12.89 9.46 8.29
C ASP A 27 11.96 10.27 9.21
N GLU A 28 10.80 10.71 8.69
CA GLU A 28 9.90 11.63 9.38
C GLU A 28 8.73 10.93 10.10
N ASP A 29 8.10 9.93 9.46
CA ASP A 29 6.88 9.25 9.93
C ASP A 29 6.84 7.79 9.42
N PRO A 30 7.67 6.88 9.98
CA PRO A 30 7.94 5.56 9.41
C PRO A 30 6.75 4.59 9.40
N VAL A 31 5.71 4.91 10.18
CA VAL A 31 4.43 4.21 10.32
C VAL A 31 3.33 5.23 10.04
N HIS A 32 3.17 5.54 8.76
CA HIS A 32 2.36 6.67 8.32
C HIS A 32 0.93 6.23 8.00
N TRP A 33 -0.06 6.94 8.54
CA TRP A 33 -1.45 6.79 8.08
C TRP A 33 -1.66 7.62 6.81
N ASN A 34 -1.95 6.93 5.71
CA ASN A 34 -2.29 7.55 4.44
C ASN A 34 -3.80 7.78 4.37
N GLU A 35 -4.25 9.03 4.43
CA GLU A 35 -5.67 9.38 4.46
C GLU A 35 -6.34 9.12 3.10
N LEU A 36 -5.61 9.27 1.99
CA LEU A 36 -6.16 9.12 0.63
C LEU A 36 -6.59 7.68 0.33
N TYR A 37 -5.78 6.70 0.73
CA TYR A 37 -6.01 5.27 0.47
C TYR A 37 -6.46 4.51 1.72
N GLU A 38 -6.63 5.20 2.85
CA GLU A 38 -7.05 4.65 4.15
C GLU A 38 -6.24 3.39 4.52
N LEU A 39 -4.91 3.54 4.53
CA LEU A 39 -4.00 2.44 4.84
C LEU A 39 -2.76 2.91 5.59
N TRP A 40 -2.10 1.96 6.27
CA TRP A 40 -0.82 2.19 6.93
C TRP A 40 0.34 1.93 5.97
N VAL A 41 1.23 2.92 5.82
CA VAL A 41 2.47 2.83 5.04
C VAL A 41 3.64 2.58 5.98
N ILE A 42 4.20 1.38 5.93
CA ILE A 42 5.32 0.94 6.77
C ILE A 42 6.59 0.91 5.94
N THR A 43 7.62 1.66 6.34
CA THR A 43 8.80 1.90 5.48
C THR A 43 10.11 1.38 6.05
N ARG A 44 10.26 1.18 7.36
CA ARG A 44 11.50 0.67 7.94
C ARG A 44 11.67 -0.82 7.65
N HIS A 45 12.91 -1.18 7.32
CA HIS A 45 13.25 -2.57 7.00
C HIS A 45 12.95 -3.53 8.16
N ASP A 46 13.31 -3.15 9.38
CA ASP A 46 13.14 -4.02 10.55
C ASP A 46 11.66 -4.28 10.87
N ASP A 47 10.80 -3.28 10.69
CA ASP A 47 9.35 -3.41 10.87
C ASP A 47 8.78 -4.40 9.83
N LEU A 48 9.18 -4.28 8.56
CA LEU A 48 8.74 -5.18 7.48
C LEU A 48 9.22 -6.62 7.70
N VAL A 49 10.48 -6.82 8.11
CA VAL A 49 11.02 -8.15 8.41
C VAL A 49 10.29 -8.79 9.60
N TRP A 50 9.94 -8.00 10.61
CA TRP A 50 9.17 -8.49 11.74
C TRP A 50 7.74 -8.84 11.30
N MET A 51 7.01 -7.95 10.63
CA MET A 51 5.64 -8.20 10.18
C MET A 51 5.52 -9.45 9.31
N THR A 52 6.44 -9.62 8.34
CA THR A 52 6.44 -10.78 7.42
C THR A 52 6.72 -12.12 8.12
N ARG A 53 7.26 -12.11 9.34
CA ARG A 53 7.50 -13.30 10.17
C ARG A 53 6.39 -13.57 11.20
N ASN A 54 5.45 -12.65 11.39
CA ASN A 54 4.37 -12.74 12.38
C ASN A 54 3.00 -12.72 11.67
N HIS A 55 2.80 -13.64 10.71
CA HIS A 55 1.60 -13.68 9.87
C HIS A 55 0.30 -13.97 10.67
N GLU A 56 0.43 -14.54 11.87
CA GLU A 56 -0.67 -14.68 12.81
C GLU A 56 -1.20 -13.34 13.33
N GLN A 57 -0.39 -12.28 13.27
CA GLN A 57 -0.76 -10.90 13.58
C GLN A 57 -1.06 -10.07 12.32
N PHE A 58 -0.37 -10.37 11.21
CA PHE A 58 -0.49 -9.66 9.93
C PHE A 58 -0.98 -10.61 8.83
N SER A 59 -2.30 -10.72 8.70
CA SER A 59 -2.93 -11.52 7.65
C SER A 59 -2.60 -10.99 6.26
N ASN A 60 -2.45 -11.90 5.29
CA ASN A 60 -2.32 -11.59 3.86
C ASN A 60 -3.65 -11.70 3.10
N ALA A 61 -4.77 -11.93 3.79
CA ALA A 61 -6.08 -12.17 3.17
C ALA A 61 -6.79 -10.88 2.70
N VAL A 62 -6.05 -9.80 2.41
CA VAL A 62 -6.62 -8.51 2.01
C VAL A 62 -7.42 -8.64 0.71
N MET A 63 -6.93 -9.40 -0.27
CA MET A 63 -7.64 -9.60 -1.56
C MET A 63 -8.95 -10.38 -1.39
N ALA A 64 -9.03 -11.26 -0.40
CA ALA A 64 -10.25 -12.01 -0.11
C ALA A 64 -11.28 -11.18 0.67
N ASN A 65 -10.83 -10.29 1.56
CA ASN A 65 -11.67 -9.69 2.59
C ASN A 65 -11.94 -8.19 2.42
N ASP A 66 -11.13 -7.46 1.66
CA ASP A 66 -11.29 -6.02 1.50
C ASP A 66 -12.41 -5.72 0.47
N PRO A 67 -13.53 -5.09 0.89
CA PRO A 67 -14.64 -4.78 -0.01
C PRO A 67 -14.38 -3.51 -0.85
N ARG A 68 -13.30 -2.79 -0.60
CA ARG A 68 -12.99 -1.53 -1.30
C ARG A 68 -12.61 -1.80 -2.77
N PRO A 69 -12.83 -0.81 -3.66
CA PRO A 69 -12.36 -0.91 -5.03
C PRO A 69 -10.83 -0.96 -5.10
N ALA A 70 -10.30 -1.36 -6.27
CA ALA A 70 -8.87 -1.33 -6.51
C ALA A 70 -8.28 0.06 -6.21
N TYR A 71 -7.14 0.08 -5.53
CA TYR A 71 -6.34 1.27 -5.31
C TYR A 71 -4.92 1.04 -5.88
N PRO A 72 -4.40 1.97 -6.70
CA PRO A 72 -5.10 3.14 -7.25
C PRO A 72 -6.25 2.70 -8.17
N ALA A 73 -7.16 3.63 -8.50
CA ALA A 73 -8.25 3.35 -9.41
C ALA A 73 -7.72 2.83 -10.76
N ILE A 74 -8.27 1.71 -11.22
CA ILE A 74 -7.90 1.07 -12.49
C ILE A 74 -8.85 1.48 -13.62
N ASN A 75 -8.45 1.26 -14.87
CA ASN A 75 -9.34 1.47 -16.00
C ASN A 75 -10.47 0.44 -15.98
N GLU A 76 -11.63 0.80 -16.51
CA GLU A 76 -12.77 -0.11 -16.63
C GLU A 76 -12.42 -1.39 -17.41
N SER A 77 -11.57 -1.27 -18.44
CA SER A 77 -11.07 -2.40 -19.22
C SER A 77 -10.29 -3.44 -18.41
N ASP A 78 -9.75 -3.04 -17.25
CA ASP A 78 -8.89 -3.87 -16.42
C ASP A 78 -9.69 -4.58 -15.31
N ASN A 79 -10.99 -4.28 -15.17
CA ASN A 79 -11.86 -4.85 -14.14
C ASN A 79 -11.97 -6.37 -14.22
N GLU A 80 -12.13 -6.94 -15.43
CA GLU A 80 -12.23 -8.40 -15.59
C GLU A 80 -10.96 -9.12 -15.10
N LEU A 81 -9.79 -8.55 -15.41
CA LEU A 81 -8.50 -9.09 -14.98
C LEU A 81 -8.31 -8.93 -13.47
N TYR A 82 -8.72 -7.79 -12.91
CA TYR A 82 -8.68 -7.54 -11.47
C TYR A 82 -9.53 -8.55 -10.71
N GLU A 83 -10.78 -8.77 -11.15
CA GLU A 83 -11.71 -9.72 -10.54
C GLU A 83 -11.19 -11.16 -10.60
N TYR A 84 -10.64 -11.58 -11.75
CA TYR A 84 -9.98 -12.87 -11.88
C TYR A 84 -8.82 -13.03 -10.88
N THR A 85 -7.95 -12.02 -10.79
CA THR A 85 -6.77 -12.06 -9.91
C THR A 85 -7.19 -12.09 -8.45
N ARG A 86 -8.21 -11.32 -8.08
CA ARG A 86 -8.75 -11.28 -6.73
C ARG A 86 -9.33 -12.65 -6.33
N ALA A 87 -10.13 -13.26 -7.19
CA ALA A 87 -10.69 -14.59 -6.95
C ALA A 87 -9.58 -15.65 -6.82
N TYR A 88 -8.60 -15.64 -7.73
CA TYR A 88 -7.46 -16.57 -7.67
C TYR A 88 -6.66 -16.44 -6.37
N GLN A 89 -6.40 -15.21 -5.89
CA GLN A 89 -5.67 -14.99 -4.64
C GLN A 89 -6.47 -15.30 -3.39
N ALA A 90 -7.81 -15.22 -3.44
CA ALA A 90 -8.68 -15.57 -2.33
C ALA A 90 -8.76 -17.09 -2.08
N ASP A 91 -8.50 -17.90 -3.10
CA ASP A 91 -8.53 -19.37 -3.04
C ASP A 91 -7.18 -20.01 -2.61
N MET A 92 -6.10 -19.22 -2.53
CA MET A 92 -4.76 -19.67 -2.09
C MET A 92 -4.60 -19.63 -0.58
#